data_AF-A0A076N2S9-F1
#
_entry.id   AF-A0A076N2S9-F1
#
_cell.length_a   1.000
_cell.length_b   1.000
_cell.length_c   1.000
_cell.angle_alpha   90.00
_cell.angle_beta   90.00
_cell.angle_gamma   90.00
#
_symmetry.space_group_name_H-M   'P 1'
#
loop_
_entity.id
_entity.type
_entity.pdbx_description
1 polymer ?
#
loop_
_entity_poly.entity_id
_entity_poly.type
_entity_poly.pdbx_seq_one_letter_code
_entity_poly.pdbx_strand_id
1 'polypeptide(L)' 'MAAGSTVVVIEHNLDVIARTDWVVDLGPGAGRHGGRVLFQGPPAELARQAGSKTGRHLARMSGNH' A
#
# COMPACT_ATOMS: atom_id res chain seq x y z
N MET A 1 25.03 7.67 -17.79
CA MET A 1 23.87 6.79 -17.55
C MET A 1 23.34 7.14 -16.17
N ALA A 2 22.07 7.52 -16.04
CA ALA A 2 21.48 7.68 -14.71
C ALA A 2 21.38 6.27 -14.10
N ALA A 3 22.11 6.00 -13.01
CA ALA A 3 21.97 4.76 -12.28
C ALA A 3 20.54 4.73 -11.70
N GLY A 4 19.79 3.66 -11.95
CA GLY A 4 18.45 3.50 -11.38
C GLY A 4 18.55 3.23 -9.88
N SER A 5 18.16 4.21 -9.06
CA SER A 5 18.07 4.04 -7.61
C SER A 5 16.71 3.47 -7.22
N THR A 6 16.68 2.63 -6.19
CA THR A 6 15.44 2.19 -5.53
C THR A 6 15.24 3.01 -4.26
N VAL A 7 14.01 3.47 -4.03
CA VAL A 7 13.61 4.20 -2.82
C VAL A 7 12.55 3.38 -2.10
N VAL A 8 12.75 3.16 -0.80
CA VAL A 8 11.79 2.48 0.06
C VAL A 8 11.37 3.44 1.15
N VAL A 9 10.06 3.60 1.33
CA VAL A 9 9.45 4.50 2.32
C VAL A 9 8.37 3.77 3.11
N ILE A 10 8.13 4.22 4.33
CA ILE A 10 6.94 3.86 5.12
C ILE A 10 6.02 5.06 5.04
N GLU A 11 4.78 4.86 4.57
CA GLU A 11 3.87 5.98 4.33
C GLU A 11 2.43 5.63 4.68
N HIS A 12 1.65 6.66 5.03
CA HIS A 12 0.23 6.56 5.35
C HIS A 12 -0.65 7.44 4.45
N ASN A 13 -0.06 8.38 3.73
CA ASN A 13 -0.71 9.21 2.73
C ASN A 13 -1.04 8.39 1.48
N LEU A 14 -2.34 8.21 1.24
CA LEU A 14 -2.86 7.42 0.13
C LEU A 14 -2.50 8.02 -1.23
N ASP A 15 -2.32 9.35 -1.35
CA ASP A 15 -1.90 9.99 -2.61
C ASP A 15 -0.49 9.58 -3.02
N VAL A 16 0.40 9.38 -2.03
CA VAL A 16 1.76 8.91 -2.26
C VAL A 16 1.72 7.42 -2.62
N ILE A 17 0.99 6.63 -1.82
CA ILE A 17 0.85 5.17 -2.04
C ILE A 17 0.24 4.87 -3.42
N ALA A 18 -0.75 5.65 -3.87
CA ALA A 18 -1.38 5.47 -5.18
C ALA A 18 -0.43 5.67 -6.36
N ARG A 19 0.70 6.35 -6.15
CA ARG A 19 1.68 6.69 -7.20
C ARG A 19 2.94 5.82 -7.16
N THR A 20 3.04 4.85 -6.25
CA THR A 20 4.20 3.95 -6.18
C THR A 20 4.08 2.81 -7.18
N ASP A 21 5.23 2.25 -7.58
CA ASP A 21 5.27 1.07 -8.44
C ASP A 21 4.89 -0.21 -7.69
N TRP A 22 5.17 -0.25 -6.37
CA TRP A 22 4.96 -1.41 -5.52
C TRP A 22 4.57 -0.99 -4.10
N VAL A 23 3.71 -1.78 -3.46
CA VAL A 23 3.30 -1.61 -2.06
C VAL A 23 3.45 -2.93 -1.33
N VAL A 24 3.97 -2.88 -0.11
CA VAL A 24 3.91 -3.98 0.86
C VAL A 24 3.02 -3.51 2.01
N ASP A 25 1.85 -4.13 2.16
CA ASP A 25 0.90 -3.78 3.22
C ASP A 25 1.05 -4.72 4.41
N LEU A 26 1.17 -4.14 5.60
CA LEU A 26 1.40 -4.86 6.86
C LEU A 26 0.19 -4.72 7.80
N GLY A 27 -0.17 -5.80 8.49
CA GLY A 27 -1.25 -5.78 9.47
C GLY A 27 -1.50 -7.17 10.09
N PRO A 28 -2.75 -7.50 10.51
CA PRO A 28 -4.00 -6.73 10.40
C PRO A 28 -4.18 -5.59 11.44
N GLY A 29 -3.37 -5.60 12.51
CA GLY A 29 -3.32 -4.56 13.53
C GLY A 29 -1.90 -4.04 13.75
N ALA A 30 -1.73 -3.23 14.80
CA ALA A 30 -0.43 -2.73 15.22
C ALA A 30 0.17 -3.59 16.34
N GLY A 31 1.49 -3.48 16.54
CA GLY A 31 2.22 -4.21 17.57
C GLY A 31 2.00 -5.72 17.48
N ARG A 32 1.65 -6.37 18.61
CA ARG A 32 1.42 -7.82 18.68
C ARG A 32 0.28 -8.35 17.79
N HIS A 33 -0.62 -7.47 17.33
CA HIS A 33 -1.72 -7.85 16.45
C HIS A 33 -1.38 -7.66 14.96
N GLY A 34 -0.15 -7.26 14.65
CA GLY A 34 0.37 -7.03 13.31
C GLY A 34 1.47 -8.00 12.92
N GLY A 35 2.41 -7.51 12.11
CA GLY A 35 3.62 -8.25 11.73
C GLY A 35 3.44 -9.25 10.59
N ARG A 36 2.30 -9.23 9.89
CA ARG A 36 2.05 -10.06 8.71
C ARG A 36 2.00 -9.21 7.46
N VAL A 37 2.59 -9.73 6.37
CA VAL A 37 2.37 -9.21 5.03
C VAL A 37 0.96 -9.61 4.61
N LEU A 38 0.08 -8.62 4.45
CA LEU A 38 -1.29 -8.83 3.99
C LEU A 38 -1.38 -8.78 2.47
N PHE A 39 -0.46 -8.03 1.83
CA PHE A 39 -0.41 -7.85 0.39
C PHE A 39 0.98 -7.37 -0.04
N GLN A 40 1.40 -7.76 -1.24
CA GLN A 40 2.55 -7.19 -1.93
C GLN A 40 2.24 -7.13 -3.42
N GLY A 41 2.41 -5.95 -4.04
CA GLY A 41 2.07 -5.77 -5.46
C GLY A 41 1.78 -4.32 -5.83
N PRO A 42 1.29 -4.07 -7.06
CA PRO A 42 0.89 -2.74 -7.50
C PRO A 42 -0.26 -2.14 -6.65
N PRO A 43 -0.32 -0.80 -6.46
CA PRO A 43 -1.39 -0.16 -5.68
C PRO A 43 -2.80 -0.47 -6.18
N ALA A 44 -2.99 -0.60 -7.49
CA ALA A 44 -4.29 -0.92 -8.09
C ALA A 44 -4.82 -2.30 -7.65
N GLU A 45 -3.93 -3.26 -7.39
CA GLU A 45 -4.30 -4.57 -6.87
C GLU A 45 -4.55 -4.54 -5.35
N LEU A 46 -3.78 -3.73 -4.61
CA LEU A 46 -4.02 -3.50 -3.18
C LEU A 46 -5.43 -2.99 -2.92
N ALA A 47 -5.95 -2.09 -3.77
CA ALA A 47 -7.31 -1.58 -3.66
C ALA A 47 -8.38 -2.69 -3.70
N ARG A 48 -8.07 -3.86 -4.28
CA ARG A 48 -8.97 -5.02 -4.35
C ARG A 48 -8.80 -5.99 -3.17
N GLN A 49 -7.83 -5.75 -2.28
CA GLN A 49 -7.52 -6.63 -1.16
C GLN A 49 -8.45 -6.39 0.03
N ALA A 50 -9.48 -7.24 0.19
CA ALA A 50 -10.49 -7.11 1.25
C ALA A 50 -9.89 -7.14 2.68
N GLY A 51 -8.82 -7.91 2.88
CA GLY A 51 -8.12 -8.05 4.17
C GLY A 51 -7.29 -6.83 4.58
N SER A 52 -7.04 -5.89 3.67
CA SER A 52 -6.20 -4.72 3.93
C SER A 52 -7.04 -3.51 4.37
N LYS A 53 -6.67 -2.89 5.50
CA LYS A 53 -7.23 -1.58 5.86
C LYS A 53 -6.80 -0.53 4.84
N THR A 54 -5.53 -0.52 4.46
CA THR A 54 -4.95 0.39 3.46
C THR A 54 -5.67 0.27 2.13
N GLY A 55 -5.82 -0.97 1.61
CA GLY A 55 -6.52 -1.25 0.36
C GLY A 55 -7.97 -0.77 0.34
N ARG A 56 -8.72 -0.95 1.43
CA ARG A 56 -10.09 -0.42 1.54
C ARG A 56 -10.14 1.11 1.48
N HIS A 57 -9.19 1.82 2.06
CA HIS A 57 -9.16 3.29 1.97
C HIS A 57 -8.72 3.75 0.57
N LEU A 58 -7.73 3.06 -0.01
CA LEU A 58 -7.24 3.34 -1.35
C LEU A 58 -8.37 3.19 -2.40
N ALA A 59 -9.16 2.11 -2.31
CA ALA A 59 -10.32 1.90 -3.19
C ALA A 59 -11.38 3.01 -3.09
N ARG A 60 -11.63 3.51 -1.88
CA ARG A 60 -12.57 4.63 -1.66
C ARG A 60 -12.07 5.94 -2.24
N MET A 61 -10.76 6.19 -2.19
CA MET A 61 -10.14 7.38 -2.77
C MET A 61 -10.21 7.36 -4.30
N SER A 62 -9.94 6.21 -4.93
CA SER A 62 -9.94 6.09 -6.39
C SER A 62 -11.34 6.10 -7.01
N GLY A 63 -12.40 5.77 -6.26
CA GLY A 63 -13.79 5.77 -6.75
C GLY A 63 -14.51 7.12 -6.64
N ASN A 64 -13.85 8.16 -6.13
CA ASN A 64 -14.45 9.47 -5.84
C ASN A 64 -13.82 10.62 -6.64
N HIS A 65 -13.16 10.26 -7.75
CA HIS A 65 -12.64 11.13 -8.82
C HIS A 65 -13.26 10.71 -10.16
#